data_AF-A0A971IDQ9-F1
#
_entry.id   AF-A0A971IDQ9-F1
#
_cell.length_a   1.000
_cell.length_b   1.000
_cell.length_c   1.000
_cell.angle_alpha   90.00
_cell.angle_beta   90.00
_cell.angle_gamma   90.00
#
_symmetry.space_group_name_H-M   'P 1'
#
loop_
_entity.id
_entity.type
_entity.pdbx_description
1 polymer ?
#
loop_
_entity_poly.entity_id
_entity_poly.type
_entity_poly.pdbx_seq_one_letter_code
_entity_poly.pdbx_strand_id
1 'polypeptide(L)'
;EGRCRGVVAYDMIRGGFEAFTADAVVMATGGAGRIYANSTNAIISTGGAAAAAYHAGVPMEDMEFVQFHPTGLYTTHILMTEGARGEGGYLINDEGERFMARYAAKAMELAPRDITSRAITTEIDEGRGIGGGDYVHLDLRHLGAERILERLPGIRDLAIHFEGVDPIEEPIPIKPVQHYTMGGIDTDVDGRTRMPGFYAAGECACVSVHGANRLGGNSLLETIVFGRRAGMAVVADLEGGAPGGDPAPAGRAAVAALEARVAELAARGSGGIDPYAVREEMIAATRDCFGVFREEAVMRTGVEVLRRLKERCAGIGLRNAGGVFNLDLMRTLELEGMVDLALCVAEGALARTESRGSHSRTDYPARDDEHWLKHTLAHYTPEGPRLEYVPVALGTFEPQERKY
;
A
#
# COMPACT_ATOMS: atom_id res chain seq x y z
N GLU A 1 -14.20 26.99 2.59
CA GLU A 1 -14.82 26.98 1.25
C GLU A 1 -14.69 25.63 0.52
N GLY A 2 -14.29 24.53 1.19
CA GLY A 2 -14.27 23.19 0.58
C GLY A 2 -13.23 22.99 -0.53
N ARG A 3 -12.26 23.91 -0.69
CA ARG A 3 -11.21 23.91 -1.71
C ARG A 3 -9.83 23.77 -1.05
N CYS A 4 -8.92 23.06 -1.70
CA CYS A 4 -7.53 23.02 -1.30
C CYS A 4 -6.81 24.31 -1.69
N ARG A 5 -6.03 24.86 -0.75
CA ARG A 5 -5.28 26.12 -0.93
C ARG A 5 -3.78 25.98 -0.63
N GLY A 6 -3.31 24.75 -0.49
CA GLY A 6 -1.92 24.49 -0.10
C GLY A 6 -1.76 23.25 0.79
N VAL A 7 -0.54 23.12 1.32
CA VAL A 7 -0.13 22.06 2.26
C VAL A 7 0.68 22.68 3.39
N VAL A 8 0.58 22.11 4.59
CA VAL A 8 1.53 22.41 5.68
C VAL A 8 2.58 21.31 5.71
N ALA A 9 3.85 21.68 5.70
CA ALA A 9 4.97 20.75 5.75
C ALA A 9 5.84 21.03 6.98
N TYR A 10 6.53 19.99 7.45
CA TYR A 10 7.52 20.08 8.52
C TYR A 10 8.92 20.26 7.91
N ASP A 11 9.62 21.34 8.27
CA ASP A 11 11.02 21.55 7.85
C ASP A 11 11.92 20.64 8.69
N MET A 12 12.32 19.51 8.12
CA MET A 12 13.18 18.54 8.83
C MET A 12 14.55 19.10 9.20
N ILE A 13 15.06 20.13 8.50
CA ILE A 13 16.41 20.65 8.70
C ILE A 13 16.41 21.76 9.77
N ARG A 14 15.41 22.63 9.75
CA ARG A 14 15.32 23.76 10.69
C ARG A 14 14.36 23.51 11.86
N GLY A 15 13.48 22.53 11.72
CA GLY A 15 12.34 22.34 12.59
C GLY A 15 11.22 23.35 12.33
N GLY A 16 10.05 23.03 12.88
CA GLY A 16 8.85 23.84 12.72
C GLY A 16 8.04 23.52 11.47
N PHE A 17 6.89 24.17 11.33
CA PHE A 17 5.94 23.95 10.25
C PHE A 17 5.84 25.18 9.35
N GLU A 18 5.70 24.96 8.06
CA GLU A 18 5.52 26.02 7.06
C GLU A 18 4.31 25.71 6.17
N ALA A 19 3.50 26.74 5.90
CA ALA A 19 2.38 26.64 4.97
C ALA A 19 2.83 27.03 3.56
N PHE A 20 2.73 26.09 2.63
CA PHE A 20 2.94 26.30 1.20
C PHE A 20 1.58 26.51 0.54
N THR A 21 1.25 27.74 0.18
CA THR A 21 -0.02 28.07 -0.46
C THR A 21 0.07 27.94 -1.98
N ALA A 22 -0.98 27.39 -2.60
CA ALA A 22 -1.06 27.25 -4.05
C ALA A 22 -2.52 27.26 -4.53
N ASP A 23 -2.73 27.62 -5.79
CA ASP A 23 -4.04 27.54 -6.45
C ASP A 23 -4.41 26.11 -6.87
N ALA A 24 -3.40 25.26 -7.05
CA ALA A 24 -3.54 23.83 -7.30
C ALA A 24 -2.44 23.06 -6.55
N VAL A 25 -2.81 21.93 -5.95
CA VAL A 25 -1.90 21.01 -5.25
C VAL A 25 -2.02 19.64 -5.89
N VAL A 26 -0.90 19.08 -6.36
CA VAL A 26 -0.84 17.72 -6.90
C VAL A 26 -0.06 16.84 -5.92
N MET A 27 -0.69 15.77 -5.44
CA MET A 27 -0.04 14.74 -4.62
C MET A 27 0.46 13.59 -5.49
N ALA A 28 1.70 13.18 -5.26
CA ALA A 28 2.35 12.06 -5.95
C ALA A 28 3.29 11.31 -4.99
N THR A 29 2.82 11.01 -3.79
CA THR A 29 3.65 10.57 -2.64
C THR A 29 3.90 9.07 -2.56
N GLY A 30 3.47 8.30 -3.55
CA GLY A 30 3.55 6.84 -3.55
C GLY A 30 2.53 6.15 -2.63
N GLY A 31 2.62 4.83 -2.53
CA GLY A 31 1.67 4.01 -1.78
C GLY A 31 1.83 4.02 -0.25
N ALA A 32 1.01 3.20 0.40
CA ALA A 32 0.92 3.08 1.86
C ALA A 32 1.45 1.73 2.37
N GLY A 33 2.40 1.10 1.69
CA GLY A 33 2.83 -0.26 2.02
C GLY A 33 3.42 -0.47 3.41
N ARG A 34 3.89 0.61 4.07
CA ARG A 34 4.41 0.54 5.44
C ARG A 34 3.34 0.44 6.53
N ILE A 35 2.07 0.36 6.17
CA ILE A 35 1.03 -0.15 7.07
C ILE A 35 1.14 -1.67 7.29
N TYR A 36 1.94 -2.39 6.49
CA TYR A 36 2.26 -3.81 6.66
C TYR A 36 3.67 -4.03 7.19
N ALA A 37 3.86 -5.09 8.00
CA ALA A 37 5.17 -5.45 8.53
C ALA A 37 6.11 -6.00 7.45
N ASN A 38 5.58 -6.80 6.53
CA ASN A 38 6.29 -7.44 5.42
C ASN A 38 5.99 -6.70 4.11
N SER A 39 6.84 -5.72 3.77
CA SER A 39 6.64 -4.89 2.58
C SER A 39 7.96 -4.67 1.83
N THR A 40 7.86 -4.71 0.50
CA THR A 40 8.95 -4.34 -0.43
C THR A 40 9.16 -2.83 -0.53
N ASN A 41 8.19 -2.03 -0.07
CA ASN A 41 8.23 -0.58 -0.24
C ASN A 41 9.36 0.04 0.57
N ALA A 42 9.81 1.24 0.23
CA ALA A 42 10.78 1.96 1.07
C ALA A 42 10.16 2.32 2.43
N ILE A 43 10.99 2.61 3.44
CA ILE A 43 10.50 2.98 4.79
C ILE A 43 9.67 4.28 4.80
N ILE A 44 9.77 5.07 3.73
CA ILE A 44 9.06 6.35 3.55
C ILE A 44 7.61 6.17 3.03
N SER A 45 7.21 4.96 2.62
CA SER A 45 5.88 4.68 2.04
C SER A 45 4.82 4.48 3.13
N THR A 46 4.65 5.49 3.98
CA THR A 46 3.74 5.51 5.14
C THR A 46 2.30 5.89 4.78
N GLY A 47 2.07 6.44 3.58
CA GLY A 47 0.76 6.95 3.16
C GLY A 47 0.38 8.28 3.80
N GLY A 48 1.30 9.01 4.43
CA GLY A 48 1.01 10.22 5.21
C GLY A 48 0.21 11.30 4.45
N ALA A 49 0.50 11.53 3.18
CA ALA A 49 -0.26 12.50 2.38
C ALA A 49 -1.66 12.00 1.97
N ALA A 50 -1.82 10.70 1.72
CA ALA A 50 -3.14 10.10 1.49
C ALA A 50 -4.00 10.21 2.76
N ALA A 51 -3.41 9.99 3.94
CA ALA A 51 -4.09 10.20 5.21
C ALA A 51 -4.46 11.68 5.43
N ALA A 52 -3.59 12.63 5.08
CA ALA A 52 -3.91 14.06 5.16
C ALA A 52 -5.08 14.44 4.24
N ALA A 53 -5.13 13.89 3.02
CA ALA A 53 -6.26 14.06 2.11
C ALA A 53 -7.56 13.46 2.68
N TYR A 54 -7.44 12.26 3.27
CA TYR A 54 -8.53 11.56 3.94
C TYR A 54 -9.12 12.37 5.09
N HIS A 55 -8.28 12.90 5.98
CA HIS A 55 -8.68 13.78 7.08
C HIS A 55 -9.28 15.11 6.60
N ALA A 56 -8.85 15.60 5.43
CA ALA A 56 -9.42 16.78 4.79
C ALA A 56 -10.77 16.54 4.11
N GLY A 57 -11.26 15.29 4.08
CA GLY A 57 -12.57 14.92 3.55
C GLY A 57 -12.57 14.36 2.12
N VAL A 58 -11.39 14.08 1.54
CA VAL A 58 -11.28 13.38 0.26
C VAL A 58 -11.37 11.87 0.51
N PRO A 59 -12.30 11.12 -0.10
CA PRO A 59 -12.41 9.70 0.16
C PRO A 59 -11.20 8.92 -0.37
N MET A 60 -10.90 7.81 0.32
CA MET A 60 -9.99 6.79 -0.22
C MET A 60 -10.81 5.75 -0.99
N GLU A 61 -10.36 5.37 -2.17
CA GLU A 61 -11.02 4.40 -3.05
C GLU A 61 -10.27 3.06 -3.02
N ASP A 62 -11.02 1.96 -2.96
CA ASP A 62 -10.57 0.58 -3.15
C ASP A 62 -9.34 0.16 -2.33
N MET A 63 -9.22 0.69 -1.10
CA MET A 63 -8.09 0.46 -0.20
C MET A 63 -7.87 -1.03 0.13
N GLU A 64 -8.91 -1.87 0.10
CA GLU A 64 -8.79 -3.31 0.32
C GLU A 64 -8.03 -4.06 -0.79
N PHE A 65 -7.87 -3.44 -1.97
CA PHE A 65 -7.07 -3.97 -3.07
C PHE A 65 -5.58 -3.64 -2.84
N VAL A 66 -4.94 -4.53 -2.09
CA VAL A 66 -3.49 -4.54 -1.83
C VAL A 66 -2.86 -5.71 -2.57
N GLN A 67 -1.85 -5.46 -3.39
CA GLN A 67 -1.13 -6.52 -4.13
C GLN A 67 0.10 -6.99 -3.35
N PHE A 68 0.26 -8.31 -3.32
CA PHE A 68 1.44 -8.98 -2.81
C PHE A 68 2.32 -9.44 -3.97
N HIS A 69 3.63 -9.25 -3.83
CA HIS A 69 4.61 -9.78 -4.78
C HIS A 69 5.07 -11.17 -4.30
N PRO A 70 5.12 -12.18 -5.17
CA PRO A 70 5.36 -13.57 -4.74
C PRO A 70 6.80 -13.83 -4.27
N THR A 71 7.78 -13.09 -4.78
CA THR A 71 9.21 -13.35 -4.58
C THR A 71 9.87 -12.23 -3.77
N GLY A 72 9.35 -11.92 -2.59
CA GLY A 72 10.09 -11.12 -1.62
C GLY A 72 11.11 -11.99 -0.90
N LEU A 73 12.32 -11.48 -0.68
CA LEU A 73 13.34 -12.16 0.14
C LEU A 73 12.79 -12.49 1.53
N TYR A 74 13.12 -13.68 2.01
CA TYR A 74 12.57 -14.19 3.26
C TYR A 74 12.89 -13.30 4.46
N THR A 75 14.16 -12.89 4.62
CA THR A 75 14.61 -12.17 5.82
C THR A 75 14.35 -10.67 5.77
N THR A 76 14.53 -10.06 4.60
CA THR A 76 14.51 -8.60 4.43
C THR A 76 13.26 -8.07 3.74
N HIS A 77 12.49 -8.94 3.10
CA HIS A 77 11.36 -8.59 2.21
C HIS A 77 11.76 -7.77 0.97
N ILE A 78 13.06 -7.63 0.69
CA ILE A 78 13.54 -6.99 -0.54
C ILE A 78 13.01 -7.78 -1.74
N LEU A 79 12.53 -7.06 -2.75
CA LEU A 79 11.93 -7.68 -3.91
C LEU A 79 12.98 -8.39 -4.77
N MET A 80 12.75 -9.67 -5.07
CA MET A 80 13.35 -10.32 -6.23
C MET A 80 12.50 -10.02 -7.46
N THR A 81 13.14 -9.46 -8.49
CA THR A 81 12.44 -9.07 -9.71
C THR A 81 11.72 -10.26 -10.35
N GLU A 82 10.55 -9.99 -10.90
CA GLU A 82 9.77 -10.95 -11.70
C GLU A 82 10.56 -11.49 -12.89
N GLY A 83 11.59 -10.75 -13.34
CA GLY A 83 12.55 -11.23 -14.33
C GLY A 83 13.24 -12.53 -13.94
N ALA A 84 13.41 -12.85 -12.65
CA ALA A 84 13.97 -14.14 -12.23
C ALA A 84 13.09 -15.33 -12.67
N ARG A 85 11.76 -15.22 -12.46
CA ARG A 85 10.78 -16.21 -12.94
C ARG A 85 10.68 -16.15 -14.48
N GLY A 86 10.70 -14.95 -15.05
CA GLY A 86 10.70 -14.70 -16.50
C GLY A 86 11.85 -15.38 -17.25
N GLU A 87 13.04 -15.42 -16.65
CA GLU A 87 14.23 -16.06 -17.22
C GLU A 87 14.26 -17.59 -16.99
N GLY A 88 13.30 -18.14 -16.24
CA GLY A 88 13.08 -19.57 -16.07
C GLY A 88 13.09 -20.06 -14.62
N GLY A 89 13.22 -19.19 -13.62
CA GLY A 89 13.29 -19.60 -12.22
C GLY A 89 12.11 -20.43 -11.73
N TYR A 90 12.39 -21.51 -11.00
CA TYR A 90 11.38 -22.43 -10.49
C TYR A 90 10.98 -22.07 -9.05
N LEU A 91 9.73 -22.32 -8.70
CA LEU A 91 9.28 -22.26 -7.31
C LEU A 91 9.23 -23.67 -6.72
N ILE A 92 10.00 -23.89 -5.65
CA ILE A 92 10.21 -25.20 -5.03
C ILE A 92 9.84 -25.17 -3.54
N ASN A 93 9.08 -26.17 -3.10
CA ASN A 93 8.64 -26.35 -1.72
C ASN A 93 9.59 -27.29 -0.94
N ASP A 94 9.26 -27.63 0.30
CA ASP A 94 10.10 -28.47 1.16
C ASP A 94 10.25 -29.92 0.66
N GLU A 95 9.27 -30.39 -0.09
CA GLU A 95 9.29 -31.72 -0.71
C GLU A 95 10.21 -31.79 -1.96
N GLY A 96 10.83 -30.67 -2.33
CA GLY A 96 11.64 -30.55 -3.54
C GLY A 96 10.80 -30.47 -4.82
N GLU A 97 9.50 -30.22 -4.71
CA GLU A 97 8.56 -30.19 -5.82
C GLU A 97 8.50 -28.81 -6.47
N ARG A 98 8.53 -28.77 -7.81
CA ARG A 98 8.14 -27.59 -8.59
C ARG A 98 6.61 -27.43 -8.59
N PHE A 99 6.08 -26.90 -7.50
CA PHE A 99 4.66 -26.99 -7.15
C PHE A 99 3.72 -26.16 -8.03
N MET A 100 4.20 -25.18 -8.80
CA MET A 100 3.33 -24.35 -9.66
C MET A 100 2.55 -25.16 -10.70
N ALA A 101 3.01 -26.37 -11.04
CA ALA A 101 2.27 -27.30 -11.89
C ALA A 101 0.87 -27.64 -11.34
N ARG A 102 0.69 -27.66 -10.01
CA ARG A 102 -0.61 -27.91 -9.35
C ARG A 102 -1.60 -26.76 -9.53
N TYR A 103 -1.09 -25.53 -9.52
CA TYR A 103 -1.92 -24.32 -9.42
C TYR A 103 -2.15 -23.63 -10.76
N ALA A 104 -1.17 -23.70 -11.66
CA ALA A 104 -1.22 -23.01 -12.94
C ALA A 104 -0.44 -23.79 -14.02
N ALA A 105 -0.83 -25.03 -14.31
CA ALA A 105 -0.10 -25.94 -15.21
C ALA A 105 0.31 -25.35 -16.59
N LYS A 106 -0.44 -24.38 -17.11
CA LYS A 106 -0.10 -23.71 -18.38
C LYS A 106 0.91 -22.58 -18.22
N ALA A 107 0.70 -21.70 -17.24
CA ALA A 107 1.50 -20.49 -17.05
C ALA A 107 2.72 -20.71 -16.14
N MET A 108 2.67 -21.73 -15.28
CA MET A 108 3.71 -22.06 -14.31
C MET A 108 4.09 -20.82 -13.47
N GLU A 109 5.37 -20.51 -13.31
CA GLU A 109 5.86 -19.33 -12.57
C GLU A 109 5.57 -18.00 -13.27
N LEU A 110 5.04 -18.01 -14.50
CA LEU A 110 4.58 -16.82 -15.23
C LEU A 110 3.09 -16.55 -15.00
N ALA A 111 2.41 -17.32 -14.14
CA ALA A 111 1.06 -17.01 -13.70
C ALA A 111 1.01 -15.60 -13.08
N PRO A 112 -0.15 -14.92 -13.13
CA PRO A 112 -0.35 -13.64 -12.45
C PRO A 112 0.11 -13.66 -10.98
N ARG A 113 0.52 -12.49 -10.50
CA ARG A 113 1.06 -12.31 -9.15
C ARG A 113 0.12 -12.82 -8.07
N ASP A 114 -1.19 -12.56 -8.17
CA ASP A 114 -2.18 -13.04 -7.20
C ASP A 114 -2.25 -14.57 -7.16
N ILE A 115 -2.19 -15.25 -8.31
CA ILE A 115 -2.17 -16.72 -8.36
C ILE A 115 -0.87 -17.27 -7.78
N THR A 116 0.28 -16.71 -8.17
CA THR A 116 1.58 -17.17 -7.69
C THR A 116 1.73 -16.95 -6.19
N SER A 117 1.30 -15.79 -5.67
CA SER A 117 1.30 -15.53 -4.22
C SER A 117 0.35 -16.46 -3.47
N ARG A 118 -0.87 -16.71 -3.97
CA ARG A 118 -1.79 -17.69 -3.37
C ARG A 118 -1.22 -19.10 -3.36
N ALA A 119 -0.58 -19.53 -4.45
CA ALA A 119 0.06 -20.83 -4.53
C ALA A 119 1.15 -20.99 -3.46
N ILE A 120 2.06 -20.00 -3.34
CA ILE A 120 3.10 -20.03 -2.30
C ILE A 120 2.50 -20.03 -0.89
N THR A 121 1.50 -19.18 -0.63
CA THR A 121 0.83 -19.15 0.68
C THR A 121 0.14 -20.48 0.99
N THR A 122 -0.49 -21.13 0.00
CA THR A 122 -1.11 -22.46 0.18
C THR A 122 -0.07 -23.52 0.52
N GLU A 123 1.09 -23.52 -0.14
CA GLU A 123 2.20 -24.42 0.22
C GLU A 123 2.63 -24.25 1.68
N ILE A 124 2.80 -23.00 2.12
CA ILE A 124 3.21 -22.68 3.49
C ILE A 124 2.15 -23.11 4.50
N ASP A 125 0.89 -22.75 4.26
CA ASP A 125 -0.23 -23.03 5.18
C ASP A 125 -0.51 -24.54 5.32
N GLU A 126 -0.25 -25.32 4.26
CA GLU A 126 -0.34 -26.78 4.29
C GLU A 126 0.94 -27.47 4.81
N GLY A 127 1.87 -26.70 5.36
CA GLY A 127 3.08 -27.21 6.04
C GLY A 127 4.22 -27.63 5.10
N ARG A 128 4.17 -27.24 3.82
CA ARG A 128 5.20 -27.53 2.81
C ARG A 128 6.19 -26.37 2.59
N GLY A 129 6.21 -25.38 3.48
CA GLY A 129 7.30 -24.41 3.51
C GLY A 129 8.62 -25.05 3.96
N ILE A 130 9.75 -24.50 3.51
CA ILE A 130 11.08 -25.12 3.70
C ILE A 130 11.38 -25.34 5.20
N GLY A 131 11.68 -26.57 5.59
CA GLY A 131 11.91 -26.98 6.98
C GLY A 131 10.70 -26.75 7.90
N GLY A 132 9.48 -26.68 7.35
CA GLY A 132 8.27 -26.27 8.05
C GLY A 132 8.18 -24.76 8.33
N GLY A 133 9.04 -23.96 7.70
CA GLY A 133 9.06 -22.49 7.81
C GLY A 133 7.99 -21.81 6.94
N ASP A 134 7.95 -20.48 6.99
CA ASP A 134 6.98 -19.63 6.28
C ASP A 134 7.53 -19.04 4.97
N TYR A 135 8.32 -19.84 4.26
CA TYR A 135 8.93 -19.48 2.98
C TYR A 135 9.10 -20.70 2.06
N VAL A 136 9.30 -20.43 0.78
CA VAL A 136 9.64 -21.42 -0.26
C VAL A 136 10.93 -21.01 -0.98
N HIS A 137 11.39 -21.82 -1.92
CA HIS A 137 12.59 -21.52 -2.70
C HIS A 137 12.28 -21.03 -4.11
N LEU A 138 13.02 -20.00 -4.56
CA LEU A 138 13.21 -19.66 -5.96
C LEU A 138 14.53 -20.28 -6.45
N ASP A 139 14.44 -21.28 -7.31
CA ASP A 139 15.59 -22.03 -7.81
C ASP A 139 16.00 -21.57 -9.23
N LEU A 140 17.20 -21.01 -9.32
CA LEU A 140 17.81 -20.51 -10.56
C LEU A 140 18.95 -21.40 -11.07
N ARG A 141 19.38 -22.41 -10.30
CA ARG A 141 20.64 -23.15 -10.54
C ARG A 141 20.67 -23.81 -11.91
N HIS A 142 19.52 -24.29 -12.38
CA HIS A 142 19.37 -24.92 -13.69
C HIS A 142 19.68 -23.97 -14.87
N LEU A 143 19.68 -22.65 -14.67
CA LEU A 143 20.04 -21.66 -15.69
C LEU A 143 21.56 -21.64 -15.94
N GLY A 144 22.37 -22.08 -14.98
CA GLY A 144 23.82 -22.07 -15.04
C GLY A 144 24.45 -20.71 -14.73
N ALA A 145 25.71 -20.74 -14.31
CA ALA A 145 26.46 -19.56 -13.85
C ALA A 145 26.53 -18.44 -14.90
N GLU A 146 26.81 -18.79 -16.17
CA GLU A 146 26.97 -17.82 -17.25
C GLU A 146 25.70 -16.95 -17.42
N ARG A 147 24.53 -17.58 -17.52
CA ARG A 147 23.26 -16.88 -17.69
C ARG A 147 22.88 -16.05 -16.47
N ILE A 148 23.13 -16.56 -15.26
CA ILE A 148 22.85 -15.82 -14.01
C ILE A 148 23.73 -14.56 -13.94
N LEU A 149 25.02 -14.66 -14.24
CA LEU A 149 25.95 -13.53 -14.22
C LEU A 149 25.63 -12.48 -15.30
N GLU A 150 25.20 -12.91 -16.48
CA GLU A 150 24.86 -12.00 -17.57
C GLU A 150 23.50 -11.33 -17.38
N ARG A 151 22.46 -12.10 -17.05
CA ARG A 151 21.06 -11.67 -17.12
C ARG A 151 20.48 -11.29 -15.76
N LEU A 152 20.98 -11.89 -14.68
CA LEU A 152 20.45 -11.73 -13.33
C LEU A 152 21.52 -11.28 -12.29
N PRO A 153 22.51 -10.43 -12.64
CA PRO A 153 23.60 -10.09 -11.71
C PRO A 153 23.06 -9.42 -10.44
N GLY A 154 22.10 -8.50 -10.56
CA GLY A 154 21.50 -7.84 -9.40
C GLY A 154 20.70 -8.78 -8.49
N ILE A 155 20.05 -9.82 -9.03
CA ILE A 155 19.38 -10.84 -8.21
C ILE A 155 20.41 -11.63 -7.41
N ARG A 156 21.51 -12.01 -8.06
CA ARG A 156 22.60 -12.72 -7.40
C ARG A 156 23.22 -11.90 -6.28
N ASP A 157 23.53 -10.63 -6.53
CA ASP A 157 24.09 -9.75 -5.49
C ASP A 157 23.15 -9.61 -4.29
N LEU A 158 21.85 -9.42 -4.53
CA LEU A 158 20.87 -9.32 -3.45
C LEU A 158 20.75 -10.64 -2.66
N ALA A 159 20.71 -11.79 -3.32
CA ALA A 159 20.66 -13.09 -2.65
C ALA A 159 21.90 -13.34 -1.77
N ILE A 160 23.09 -13.05 -2.28
CA ILE A 160 24.35 -13.22 -1.52
C ILE A 160 24.39 -12.27 -0.32
N HIS A 161 24.05 -10.99 -0.52
CA HIS A 161 24.18 -9.99 0.52
C HIS A 161 23.13 -10.07 1.62
N PHE A 162 21.90 -10.47 1.29
CA PHE A 162 20.78 -10.41 2.22
C PHE A 162 20.29 -11.79 2.69
N GLU A 163 20.52 -12.85 1.93
CA GLU A 163 20.15 -14.23 2.32
C GLU A 163 21.38 -15.12 2.54
N GLY A 164 22.57 -14.67 2.15
CA GLY A 164 23.81 -15.45 2.33
C GLY A 164 23.96 -16.63 1.38
N VAL A 165 23.17 -16.67 0.30
CA VAL A 165 23.17 -17.77 -0.69
C VAL A 165 23.60 -17.29 -2.07
N ASP A 166 24.40 -18.09 -2.78
CA ASP A 166 24.69 -17.84 -4.19
C ASP A 166 23.71 -18.61 -5.08
N PRO A 167 22.82 -17.94 -5.86
CA PRO A 167 21.82 -18.59 -6.72
C PRO A 167 22.39 -19.49 -7.81
N ILE A 168 23.70 -19.47 -8.04
CA ILE A 168 24.39 -20.44 -8.90
C ILE A 168 24.39 -21.83 -8.25
N GLU A 169 24.54 -21.90 -6.93
CA GLU A 169 24.78 -23.14 -6.18
C GLU A 169 23.59 -23.53 -5.28
N GLU A 170 22.88 -22.54 -4.76
CA GLU A 170 21.83 -22.69 -3.74
C GLU A 170 20.56 -21.91 -4.13
N PRO A 171 19.35 -22.43 -3.84
CA PRO A 171 18.12 -21.69 -4.12
C PRO A 171 17.93 -20.48 -3.20
N ILE A 172 17.16 -19.49 -3.66
CA ILE A 172 16.90 -18.25 -2.93
C ILE A 172 15.65 -18.42 -2.04
N PRO A 173 15.71 -18.17 -0.72
CA PRO A 173 14.54 -18.20 0.16
C PRO A 173 13.63 -16.99 -0.08
N ILE A 174 12.37 -17.24 -0.40
CA ILE A 174 11.39 -16.21 -0.76
C ILE A 174 10.01 -16.47 -0.15
N LYS A 175 9.23 -15.40 0.01
CA LYS A 175 7.82 -15.45 0.41
C LYS A 175 7.00 -14.30 -0.18
N PRO A 176 5.66 -14.40 -0.18
CA PRO A 176 4.78 -13.30 -0.56
C PRO A 176 4.89 -12.14 0.42
N VAL A 177 4.97 -10.92 -0.12
CA VAL A 177 5.16 -9.68 0.64
C VAL A 177 4.33 -8.56 0.04
N GLN A 178 3.83 -7.63 0.85
CA GLN A 178 3.09 -6.48 0.35
C GLN A 178 3.97 -5.66 -0.62
N HIS A 179 3.39 -5.22 -1.74
CA HIS A 179 4.18 -4.58 -2.79
C HIS A 179 3.56 -3.34 -3.42
N TYR A 180 2.26 -3.33 -3.69
CA TYR A 180 1.63 -2.19 -4.35
C TYR A 180 0.25 -1.94 -3.74
N THR A 181 -0.08 -0.67 -3.54
CA THR A 181 -1.42 -0.25 -3.08
C THR A 181 -2.22 0.19 -4.31
N MET A 182 -3.23 -0.59 -4.73
CA MET A 182 -4.07 -0.20 -5.88
C MET A 182 -5.10 0.86 -5.49
N GLY A 183 -5.60 0.78 -4.26
CA GLY A 183 -6.42 1.84 -3.68
C GLY A 183 -5.60 3.09 -3.35
N GLY A 184 -6.28 4.20 -3.09
CA GLY A 184 -5.64 5.47 -2.81
C GLY A 184 -6.64 6.63 -2.80
N ILE A 185 -6.16 7.85 -3.00
CA ILE A 185 -6.99 9.05 -3.11
C ILE A 185 -7.93 8.92 -4.33
N ASP A 186 -9.25 8.99 -4.12
CA ASP A 186 -10.27 9.00 -5.18
C ASP A 186 -10.03 10.14 -6.17
N THR A 187 -9.89 9.79 -7.44
CA THR A 187 -9.65 10.74 -8.54
C THR A 187 -10.40 10.35 -9.81
N ASP A 188 -10.72 11.32 -10.65
CA ASP A 188 -11.06 11.06 -12.05
C ASP A 188 -9.82 10.64 -12.89
N VAL A 189 -10.05 10.34 -14.17
CA VAL A 189 -8.99 9.93 -15.12
C VAL A 189 -7.94 11.00 -15.41
N ASP A 190 -8.19 12.24 -14.97
CA ASP A 190 -7.30 13.38 -15.10
C ASP A 190 -6.61 13.72 -13.76
N GLY A 191 -6.82 12.91 -12.72
CA GLY A 191 -6.24 13.11 -11.40
C GLY A 191 -6.96 14.16 -10.56
N ARG A 192 -8.14 14.66 -10.96
CA ARG A 192 -8.92 15.60 -10.13
C ARG A 192 -9.59 14.84 -9.00
N THR A 193 -9.50 15.37 -7.79
CA THR A 193 -10.26 14.86 -6.65
C THR A 193 -11.60 15.60 -6.51
N ARG A 194 -12.46 15.11 -5.61
CA ARG A 194 -13.70 15.79 -5.21
C ARG A 194 -13.47 17.14 -4.53
N MET A 195 -12.25 17.41 -4.06
CA MET A 195 -11.87 18.69 -3.49
C MET A 195 -11.27 19.58 -4.58
N PRO A 196 -11.95 20.69 -4.97
CA PRO A 196 -11.39 21.61 -5.96
C PRO A 196 -9.99 22.09 -5.58
N GLY A 197 -9.12 22.22 -6.57
CA GLY A 197 -7.71 22.61 -6.36
C GLY A 197 -6.82 21.50 -5.82
N PHE A 198 -7.34 20.29 -5.57
CA PHE A 198 -6.56 19.15 -5.13
C PHE A 198 -6.60 18.02 -6.15
N TYR A 199 -5.42 17.52 -6.48
CA TYR A 199 -5.19 16.50 -7.50
C TYR A 199 -4.28 15.42 -6.92
N ALA A 200 -4.37 14.21 -7.46
CA ALA A 200 -3.43 13.14 -7.12
C ALA A 200 -3.06 12.31 -8.36
N ALA A 201 -1.85 11.77 -8.37
CA ALA A 201 -1.36 10.90 -9.44
C ALA A 201 -0.34 9.87 -8.92
N GLY A 202 -0.16 8.78 -9.69
CA GLY A 202 0.69 7.65 -9.29
C GLY A 202 0.06 6.84 -8.15
N GLU A 203 0.87 6.02 -7.48
CA GLU A 203 0.39 5.03 -6.49
C GLU A 203 -0.36 5.62 -5.28
N CYS A 204 -0.24 6.93 -5.00
CA CYS A 204 -1.05 7.55 -3.94
C CYS A 204 -2.51 7.80 -4.35
N ALA A 205 -2.82 7.74 -5.65
CA ALA A 205 -4.13 7.97 -6.22
C ALA A 205 -4.78 6.65 -6.63
N CYS A 206 -6.11 6.62 -6.60
CA CYS A 206 -6.88 5.61 -7.29
C CYS A 206 -7.53 6.25 -8.52
N VAL A 207 -6.90 6.05 -9.68
CA VAL A 207 -7.50 6.38 -10.99
C VAL A 207 -8.28 5.19 -11.55
N SER A 208 -8.39 4.11 -10.75
CA SER A 208 -9.10 2.87 -11.08
C SER A 208 -8.59 2.06 -12.28
N VAL A 209 -7.48 2.45 -12.90
CA VAL A 209 -6.87 1.73 -14.04
C VAL A 209 -6.36 0.33 -13.68
N HIS A 210 -5.98 0.09 -12.41
CA HIS A 210 -5.47 -1.20 -11.94
C HIS A 210 -6.58 -2.14 -11.46
N GLY A 211 -7.74 -1.58 -11.10
CA GLY A 211 -8.80 -2.28 -10.37
C GLY A 211 -8.25 -3.10 -9.21
N ALA A 212 -8.75 -4.33 -9.07
CA ALA A 212 -8.36 -5.22 -7.98
C ALA A 212 -6.99 -5.90 -8.14
N ASN A 213 -6.26 -5.71 -9.25
CA ASN A 213 -4.94 -6.30 -9.41
C ASN A 213 -4.12 -5.62 -10.51
N ARG A 214 -3.11 -4.84 -10.11
CA ARG A 214 -2.18 -4.17 -11.01
C ARG A 214 -1.35 -5.16 -11.86
N LEU A 215 -1.24 -4.91 -13.16
CA LEU A 215 -0.40 -5.70 -14.07
C LEU A 215 1.09 -5.37 -13.88
N GLY A 216 1.96 -6.39 -13.90
CA GLY A 216 3.41 -6.22 -13.87
C GLY A 216 3.93 -5.19 -14.88
N GLY A 217 4.71 -4.21 -14.43
CA GLY A 217 5.26 -3.13 -15.26
C GLY A 217 4.39 -1.87 -15.37
N ASN A 218 3.07 -1.95 -15.15
CA ASN A 218 2.17 -0.81 -15.41
C ASN A 218 2.28 0.36 -14.44
N SER A 219 2.81 0.18 -13.22
CA SER A 219 2.89 1.29 -12.24
C SER A 219 3.91 2.36 -12.61
N LEU A 220 5.00 2.02 -13.32
CA LEU A 220 5.91 3.03 -13.86
C LEU A 220 5.27 3.77 -15.04
N LEU A 221 4.48 3.07 -15.84
CA LEU A 221 3.75 3.70 -16.93
C LEU A 221 2.67 4.66 -16.40
N GLU A 222 1.95 4.24 -15.35
CA GLU A 222 0.95 5.04 -14.67
C GLU A 222 1.51 6.38 -14.19
N THR A 223 2.66 6.42 -13.52
CA THR A 223 3.23 7.68 -13.01
C THR A 223 3.49 8.69 -14.13
N ILE A 224 3.95 8.22 -15.29
CA ILE A 224 4.18 9.08 -16.46
C ILE A 224 2.87 9.52 -17.11
N VAL A 225 1.94 8.58 -17.32
CA VAL A 225 0.67 8.85 -18.00
C VAL A 225 -0.20 9.78 -17.17
N PHE A 226 -0.49 9.42 -15.92
CA PHE A 226 -1.40 10.20 -15.07
C PHE A 226 -0.72 11.43 -14.48
N GLY A 227 0.61 11.43 -14.29
CA GLY A 227 1.35 12.65 -13.98
C GLY A 227 1.20 13.70 -15.09
N ARG A 228 1.30 13.28 -16.37
CA ARG A 228 1.05 14.19 -17.51
C ARG A 228 -0.40 14.67 -17.56
N ARG A 229 -1.38 13.77 -17.38
CA ARG A 229 -2.80 14.12 -17.41
C ARG A 229 -3.17 15.10 -16.29
N ALA A 230 -2.73 14.84 -15.06
CA ALA A 230 -2.92 15.74 -13.93
C ALA A 230 -2.28 17.11 -14.16
N GLY A 231 -1.06 17.16 -14.71
CA GLY A 231 -0.44 18.44 -15.08
C GLY A 231 -1.24 19.23 -16.11
N MET A 232 -1.77 18.56 -17.15
CA MET A 232 -2.63 19.21 -18.16
C MET A 232 -3.96 19.67 -17.57
N ALA A 233 -4.55 18.89 -16.66
CA ALA A 233 -5.79 19.22 -15.96
C ALA A 233 -5.63 20.47 -15.08
N VAL A 234 -4.53 20.55 -14.32
CA VAL A 234 -4.18 21.73 -13.52
C VAL A 234 -4.09 22.97 -14.40
N VAL A 235 -3.42 22.90 -15.55
CA VAL A 235 -3.31 24.05 -16.46
C VAL A 235 -4.68 24.48 -16.96
N ALA A 236 -5.49 23.54 -17.46
CA ALA A 236 -6.83 23.82 -17.98
C ALA A 236 -7.76 24.44 -16.91
N ASP A 237 -7.71 23.94 -15.68
CA ASP A 237 -8.56 24.43 -14.59
C ASP A 237 -8.14 25.83 -14.13
N LEU A 238 -6.85 26.18 -14.25
CA LEU A 238 -6.32 27.50 -13.91
C LEU A 238 -6.50 28.55 -15.03
N GLU A 239 -6.67 28.12 -16.29
CA GLU A 239 -7.02 29.02 -17.41
C GLU A 239 -8.36 29.73 -17.18
N GLY A 240 -9.27 29.11 -16.41
CA GLY A 240 -10.53 29.72 -15.95
C GLY A 240 -10.36 30.85 -14.91
N GLY A 241 -9.14 31.12 -14.48
CA GLY A 241 -8.78 32.11 -13.48
C GLY A 241 -8.41 31.51 -12.12
N ALA A 242 -7.44 32.12 -11.44
CA ALA A 242 -7.04 31.71 -10.11
C ALA A 242 -8.21 31.84 -9.12
N PRO A 243 -8.32 30.93 -8.13
CA PRO A 243 -9.27 31.10 -7.05
C PRO A 243 -9.03 32.45 -6.34
N GLY A 244 -10.07 33.26 -6.21
CA GLY A 244 -10.02 34.48 -5.40
C GLY A 244 -9.78 34.19 -3.91
N GLY A 245 -9.41 35.23 -3.16
CA GLY A 245 -9.22 35.18 -1.71
C GLY A 245 -7.78 34.86 -1.28
N ASP A 246 -7.33 35.51 -0.21
CA ASP A 246 -6.00 35.31 0.39
C ASP A 246 -5.94 33.95 1.14
N PRO A 247 -5.09 32.99 0.73
CA PRO A 247 -4.94 31.72 1.43
C PRO A 247 -4.12 31.81 2.73
N ALA A 248 -3.42 32.92 2.97
CA ALA A 248 -2.49 33.05 4.10
C ALA A 248 -3.14 32.90 5.48
N PRO A 249 -4.36 33.41 5.76
CA PRO A 249 -5.04 33.16 7.03
C PRO A 249 -5.31 31.68 7.29
N ALA A 250 -5.73 30.92 6.26
CA ALA A 250 -5.97 29.48 6.38
C ALA A 250 -4.66 28.71 6.63
N GLY A 251 -3.59 29.08 5.91
CA GLY A 251 -2.25 28.51 6.13
C GLY A 251 -1.73 28.73 7.55
N ARG A 252 -1.85 29.96 8.09
CA ARG A 252 -1.45 30.27 9.47
C ARG A 252 -2.27 29.48 10.50
N ALA A 253 -3.58 29.35 10.28
CA ALA A 253 -4.43 28.56 11.17
C ALA A 253 -4.06 27.07 11.17
N ALA A 254 -3.75 26.51 10.00
CA ALA A 254 -3.32 25.11 9.88
C ALA A 254 -1.96 24.85 10.54
N VAL A 255 -0.99 25.77 10.40
CA VAL A 255 0.30 25.73 11.12
C VAL A 255 0.08 25.76 12.62
N ALA A 256 -0.70 26.72 13.13
CA ALA A 256 -0.97 26.85 14.56
C ALA A 256 -1.66 25.59 15.15
N ALA A 257 -2.55 24.95 14.39
CA ALA A 257 -3.20 23.70 14.81
C ALA A 257 -2.20 22.54 14.94
N LEU A 258 -1.26 22.40 14.00
CA LEU A 258 -0.20 21.41 14.07
C LEU A 258 0.78 21.68 15.22
N GLU A 259 1.18 22.94 15.42
CA GLU A 259 2.02 23.35 16.55
C GLU A 259 1.36 23.03 17.90
N ALA A 260 0.06 23.30 18.04
CA ALA A 260 -0.72 22.96 19.22
C ALA A 260 -0.74 21.44 19.46
N ARG A 261 -0.99 20.64 18.41
CA ARG A 261 -0.95 19.18 18.48
C ARG A 261 0.43 18.66 18.91
N VAL A 262 1.51 19.22 18.37
CA VAL A 262 2.88 18.84 18.77
C VAL A 262 3.15 19.21 20.23
N ALA A 263 2.67 20.37 20.68
CA ALA A 263 2.80 20.76 22.08
C ALA A 263 2.06 19.79 23.02
N GLU A 264 0.87 19.31 22.64
CA GLU A 264 0.13 18.29 23.39
C GLU A 264 0.88 16.95 23.47
N LEU A 265 1.42 16.48 22.34
CA LEU A 265 2.23 15.26 22.27
C LEU A 265 3.50 15.37 23.13
N ALA A 266 4.19 16.52 23.05
CA ALA A 266 5.39 16.79 23.84
C ALA A 266 5.09 16.92 25.35
N ALA A 267 3.93 17.49 25.71
CA ALA A 267 3.51 17.62 27.11
C ALA A 267 3.26 16.26 27.78
N ARG A 268 2.78 15.26 27.02
CA ARG A 268 2.67 13.88 27.50
C ARG A 268 4.03 13.21 27.64
N GLY A 269 4.96 13.55 26.75
CA GLY A 269 6.32 13.02 26.76
C GLY A 269 6.36 11.49 26.70
N SER A 270 7.40 10.89 27.29
CA SER A 270 7.51 9.44 27.48
C SER A 270 6.52 8.85 28.50
N GLY A 271 5.69 9.67 29.14
CA GLY A 271 4.59 9.21 30.01
C GLY A 271 3.29 8.89 29.25
N GLY A 272 3.20 9.30 27.98
CA GLY A 272 2.10 8.91 27.09
C GLY A 272 2.25 7.48 26.55
N ILE A 273 1.26 7.03 25.77
CA ILE A 273 1.35 5.75 25.06
C ILE A 273 2.48 5.83 24.04
N ASP A 274 3.28 4.76 23.97
CA ASP A 274 4.39 4.68 23.04
C ASP A 274 3.91 4.52 21.58
N PRO A 275 4.18 5.49 20.67
CA PRO A 275 3.73 5.41 19.29
C PRO A 275 4.37 4.25 18.52
N TYR A 276 5.58 3.82 18.88
CA TYR A 276 6.24 2.70 18.20
C TYR A 276 5.57 1.37 18.52
N ALA A 277 5.17 1.14 19.78
CA ALA A 277 4.43 -0.04 20.16
C ALA A 277 3.07 -0.12 19.46
N VAL A 278 2.35 1.02 19.34
CA VAL A 278 1.10 1.08 18.56
C VAL A 278 1.36 0.75 17.09
N ARG A 279 2.44 1.28 16.51
CA ARG A 279 2.84 0.98 15.13
C ARG A 279 3.15 -0.49 14.91
N GLU A 280 3.94 -1.10 15.80
CA GLU A 280 4.31 -2.53 15.71
C GLU A 280 3.09 -3.45 15.78
N GLU A 281 2.15 -3.14 16.68
CA GLU A 281 0.90 -3.88 16.79
C GLU A 281 0.01 -3.71 15.54
N MET A 282 -0.06 -2.49 14.99
CA MET A 282 -0.79 -2.21 13.76
C MET A 282 -0.23 -3.00 12.57
N ILE A 283 1.08 -2.95 12.33
CA ILE A 283 1.71 -3.63 11.18
C ILE A 283 1.66 -5.15 11.28
N ALA A 284 1.60 -5.69 12.51
CA ALA A 284 1.38 -7.11 12.75
C ALA A 284 -0.07 -7.49 12.46
N ALA A 285 -1.05 -6.73 12.98
CA ALA A 285 -2.47 -6.96 12.73
C ALA A 285 -2.82 -6.90 11.24
N THR A 286 -2.24 -5.96 10.49
CA THR A 286 -2.45 -5.87 9.03
C THR A 286 -1.88 -7.09 8.29
N ARG A 287 -0.65 -7.51 8.61
CA ARG A 287 -0.03 -8.72 8.05
C ARG A 287 -0.87 -9.96 8.32
N ASP A 288 -1.28 -10.15 9.57
CA ASP A 288 -1.88 -11.41 10.04
C ASP A 288 -3.35 -11.52 9.65
N CYS A 289 -4.08 -10.41 9.58
CA CYS A 289 -5.53 -10.42 9.34
C CYS A 289 -5.93 -10.01 7.92
N PHE A 290 -5.07 -9.30 7.19
CA PHE A 290 -5.39 -8.72 5.88
C PHE A 290 -4.33 -9.03 4.83
N GLY A 291 -3.85 -10.28 4.83
CA GLY A 291 -2.84 -10.82 3.92
C GLY A 291 -3.39 -11.25 2.55
N VAL A 292 -2.72 -12.25 1.96
CA VAL A 292 -3.05 -12.85 0.65
C VAL A 292 -4.42 -13.53 0.68
N PHE A 293 -4.64 -14.38 1.69
CA PHE A 293 -5.95 -14.96 1.99
C PHE A 293 -6.60 -14.20 3.15
N ARG A 294 -7.92 -14.13 3.11
CA ARG A 294 -8.75 -13.41 4.07
C ARG A 294 -9.96 -14.26 4.40
N GLU A 295 -10.35 -14.25 5.67
CA GLU A 295 -11.55 -14.93 6.16
C GLU A 295 -12.24 -14.03 7.17
N GLU A 296 -13.57 -14.03 7.20
CA GLU A 296 -14.36 -13.13 8.04
C GLU A 296 -13.93 -13.13 9.50
N ALA A 297 -13.77 -14.31 10.10
CA ALA A 297 -13.44 -14.43 11.52
C ALA A 297 -12.10 -13.74 11.86
N VAL A 298 -11.06 -13.99 11.04
CA VAL A 298 -9.73 -13.40 11.22
C VAL A 298 -9.75 -11.90 10.99
N MET A 299 -10.44 -11.45 9.92
CA MET A 299 -10.57 -10.03 9.63
C MET A 299 -11.33 -9.26 10.69
N ARG A 300 -12.37 -9.84 11.30
CA ARG A 300 -13.10 -9.22 12.42
C ARG A 300 -12.17 -8.95 13.60
N THR A 301 -11.33 -9.92 13.95
CA THR A 301 -10.29 -9.71 14.97
C THR A 301 -9.33 -8.58 14.58
N GLY A 302 -8.89 -8.54 13.32
CA GLY A 302 -8.05 -7.45 12.81
C GLY A 302 -8.70 -6.07 12.91
N VAL A 303 -9.98 -5.95 12.53
CA VAL A 303 -10.75 -4.70 12.64
C VAL A 303 -10.86 -4.25 14.10
N GLU A 304 -11.18 -5.16 15.02
CA GLU A 304 -11.27 -4.84 16.45
C GLU A 304 -9.94 -4.35 17.02
N VAL A 305 -8.83 -4.97 16.64
CA VAL A 305 -7.48 -4.54 17.01
C VAL A 305 -7.19 -3.13 16.47
N LEU A 306 -7.46 -2.88 15.19
CA LEU A 306 -7.19 -1.59 14.56
C LEU A 306 -8.06 -0.45 15.13
N ARG A 307 -9.33 -0.72 15.45
CA ARG A 307 -10.22 0.25 16.13
C ARG A 307 -9.70 0.61 17.52
N ARG A 308 -9.28 -0.40 18.31
CA ARG A 308 -8.63 -0.16 19.61
C ARG A 308 -7.34 0.66 19.46
N LEU A 309 -6.54 0.39 18.42
CA LEU A 309 -5.31 1.14 18.18
C LEU A 309 -5.60 2.59 17.81
N LYS A 310 -6.65 2.86 17.04
CA LYS A 310 -7.12 4.23 16.75
C LYS A 310 -7.49 4.99 18.02
N GLU A 311 -8.21 4.36 18.95
CA GLU A 311 -8.51 4.96 20.26
C GLU A 311 -7.23 5.25 21.06
N ARG A 312 -6.27 4.32 21.04
CA ARG A 312 -4.97 4.49 21.72
C ARG A 312 -4.13 5.61 21.11
N CYS A 313 -4.26 5.91 19.82
CA CYS A 313 -3.58 7.06 19.21
C CYS A 313 -3.93 8.37 19.91
N ALA A 314 -5.15 8.51 20.47
CA ALA A 314 -5.53 9.71 21.22
C ALA A 314 -4.69 9.93 22.48
N GLY A 315 -3.98 8.91 22.99
CA GLY A 315 -3.15 8.95 24.20
C GLY A 315 -1.63 8.88 23.95
N ILE A 316 -1.17 8.91 22.69
CA ILE A 316 0.27 8.81 22.40
C ILE A 316 1.04 10.03 22.89
N GLY A 317 2.31 9.82 23.23
CA GLY A 317 3.24 10.87 23.62
C GLY A 317 4.48 10.89 22.73
N LEU A 318 5.20 12.00 22.75
CA LEU A 318 6.43 12.18 21.99
C LEU A 318 7.65 11.90 22.90
N ARG A 319 8.53 10.97 22.52
CA ARG A 319 9.71 10.61 23.33
C ARG A 319 10.77 11.72 23.30
N ASN A 320 10.87 12.45 22.19
CA ASN A 320 11.80 13.57 22.01
C ASN A 320 11.08 14.83 21.52
N ALA A 321 11.04 15.88 22.35
CA ALA A 321 10.41 17.16 22.02
C ALA A 321 11.25 18.11 21.14
N GLY A 322 12.44 17.70 20.71
CA GLY A 322 13.31 18.50 19.85
C GLY A 322 12.68 18.83 18.49
N GLY A 323 12.92 20.03 17.98
CA GLY A 323 12.30 20.46 16.72
C GLY A 323 13.06 20.10 15.45
N VAL A 324 14.37 19.83 15.53
CA VAL A 324 15.27 19.71 14.36
C VAL A 324 15.56 18.24 14.06
N PHE A 325 15.42 17.83 12.79
CA PHE A 325 15.65 16.48 12.29
C PHE A 325 15.01 15.40 13.17
N ASN A 326 13.78 15.66 13.61
CA ASN A 326 13.13 14.83 14.61
C ASN A 326 12.34 13.69 13.96
N LEU A 327 13.00 12.55 13.79
CA LEU A 327 12.37 11.32 13.29
C LEU A 327 11.27 10.79 14.23
N ASP A 328 11.36 11.09 15.52
CA ASP A 328 10.34 10.71 16.50
C ASP A 328 9.03 11.46 16.24
N LEU A 329 9.14 12.78 16.03
CA LEU A 329 8.00 13.62 15.67
C LEU A 329 7.36 13.18 14.36
N MET A 330 8.18 12.99 13.32
CA MET A 330 7.67 12.57 12.00
C MET A 330 6.87 11.28 12.10
N ARG A 331 7.45 10.23 12.70
CA ARG A 331 6.81 8.91 12.82
C ARG A 331 5.56 8.95 13.70
N THR A 332 5.57 9.79 14.74
CA THR A 332 4.42 9.97 15.64
C THR A 332 3.26 10.65 14.92
N LEU A 333 3.54 11.68 14.12
CA LEU A 333 2.51 12.38 13.34
C LEU A 333 1.93 11.50 12.22
N GLU A 334 2.76 10.67 11.58
CA GLU A 334 2.33 9.73 10.55
C GLU A 334 1.44 8.61 11.10
N LEU A 335 1.67 8.17 12.35
CA LEU A 335 1.03 6.99 12.94
C LEU A 335 -0.50 7.01 12.88
N GLU A 336 -1.14 8.12 13.25
CA GLU A 336 -2.60 8.23 13.20
C GLU A 336 -3.13 8.00 11.78
N GLY A 337 -2.47 8.61 10.79
CA GLY A 337 -2.80 8.41 9.39
C GLY A 337 -2.58 6.97 8.93
N MET A 338 -1.50 6.33 9.38
CA MET A 338 -1.24 4.92 9.07
C MET A 338 -2.35 4.00 9.62
N VAL A 339 -2.80 4.22 10.86
CA VAL A 339 -3.89 3.45 11.48
C VAL A 339 -5.21 3.67 10.74
N ASP A 340 -5.49 4.91 10.34
CA ASP A 340 -6.69 5.24 9.57
C ASP A 340 -6.71 4.58 8.19
N LEU A 341 -5.58 4.61 7.47
CA LEU A 341 -5.48 3.91 6.20
C LEU A 341 -5.58 2.39 6.37
N ALA A 342 -4.99 1.83 7.43
CA ALA A 342 -5.15 0.42 7.77
C ALA A 342 -6.63 0.06 8.04
N LEU A 343 -7.39 0.93 8.71
CA LEU A 343 -8.83 0.75 8.88
C LEU A 343 -9.60 0.83 7.56
N CYS A 344 -9.20 1.70 6.62
CA CYS A 344 -9.79 1.70 5.28
C CYS A 344 -9.59 0.36 4.56
N VAL A 345 -8.38 -0.22 4.64
CA VAL A 345 -8.11 -1.58 4.11
C VAL A 345 -8.99 -2.61 4.81
N ALA A 346 -9.01 -2.59 6.14
CA ALA A 346 -9.63 -3.61 6.98
C ALA A 346 -11.16 -3.66 6.84
N GLU A 347 -11.81 -2.50 6.96
CA GLU A 347 -13.26 -2.39 6.89
C GLU A 347 -13.76 -2.62 5.46
N GLY A 348 -13.03 -2.11 4.45
CA GLY A 348 -13.34 -2.41 3.04
C GLY A 348 -13.25 -3.90 2.75
N ALA A 349 -12.18 -4.56 3.21
CA ALA A 349 -11.97 -5.99 3.02
C ALA A 349 -13.01 -6.85 3.74
N LEU A 350 -13.41 -6.45 4.96
CA LEU A 350 -14.42 -7.16 5.73
C LEU A 350 -15.80 -7.03 5.08
N ALA A 351 -16.16 -5.81 4.64
CA ALA A 351 -17.45 -5.52 4.04
C ALA A 351 -17.62 -6.15 2.65
N ARG A 352 -16.54 -6.25 1.85
CA ARG A 352 -16.56 -6.86 0.51
C ARG A 352 -16.59 -8.39 0.62
N THR A 353 -17.76 -8.98 0.36
CA THR A 353 -18.01 -10.42 0.44
C THR A 353 -17.92 -11.11 -0.93
N GLU A 354 -16.77 -10.96 -1.59
CA GLU A 354 -16.42 -11.66 -2.84
C GLU A 354 -14.90 -11.90 -2.90
N SER A 355 -14.43 -12.61 -3.92
CA SER A 355 -13.01 -12.68 -4.27
C SER A 355 -12.77 -12.07 -5.65
N ARG A 356 -11.95 -11.01 -5.69
CA ARG A 356 -11.62 -10.27 -6.90
C ARG A 356 -10.16 -9.84 -6.88
N GLY A 357 -9.39 -10.26 -7.89
CA GLY A 357 -7.98 -9.87 -8.02
C GLY A 357 -7.14 -10.28 -6.81
N SER A 358 -6.51 -9.31 -6.15
CA SER A 358 -5.68 -9.53 -4.95
C SER A 358 -6.48 -9.61 -3.64
N HIS A 359 -7.78 -9.31 -3.67
CA HIS A 359 -8.68 -9.56 -2.55
C HIS A 359 -9.25 -10.98 -2.68
N SER A 360 -8.76 -11.90 -1.84
CA SER A 360 -9.14 -13.31 -1.88
C SER A 360 -9.75 -13.74 -0.54
N ARG A 361 -11.08 -13.89 -0.53
CA ARG A 361 -11.87 -14.37 0.59
C ARG A 361 -12.07 -15.89 0.49
N THR A 362 -11.54 -16.66 1.42
CA THR A 362 -11.68 -18.13 1.42
C THR A 362 -13.12 -18.57 1.69
N ASP A 363 -13.86 -17.76 2.44
CA ASP A 363 -15.29 -17.88 2.75
C ASP A 363 -16.21 -17.32 1.64
N TYR A 364 -15.69 -16.51 0.71
CA TYR A 364 -16.39 -16.01 -0.48
C TYR A 364 -15.49 -16.14 -1.73
N PRO A 365 -15.22 -17.36 -2.22
CA PRO A 365 -14.17 -17.62 -3.21
C PRO A 365 -14.50 -17.16 -4.64
N ALA A 366 -15.78 -16.90 -4.93
CA ALA A 366 -16.22 -16.48 -6.25
C ALA A 366 -16.15 -14.96 -6.42
N ARG A 367 -15.89 -14.53 -7.66
CA ARG A 367 -16.14 -13.14 -8.09
C ARG A 367 -17.65 -12.94 -8.23
N ASP A 368 -18.16 -11.84 -7.70
CA ASP A 368 -19.60 -11.52 -7.74
C ASP A 368 -19.81 -10.19 -8.49
N ASP A 369 -20.07 -10.28 -9.79
CA ASP A 369 -20.33 -9.10 -10.62
C ASP A 369 -21.75 -8.53 -10.44
N GLU A 370 -22.67 -9.28 -9.82
CA GLU A 370 -24.03 -8.82 -9.58
C GLU A 370 -24.07 -7.82 -8.41
N HIS A 371 -23.39 -8.14 -7.31
CA HIS A 371 -23.43 -7.33 -6.09
C HIS A 371 -22.20 -6.46 -5.89
N TRP A 372 -21.04 -6.82 -6.47
CA TRP A 372 -19.75 -6.21 -6.15
C TRP A 372 -19.01 -5.61 -7.35
N LEU A 373 -19.66 -5.42 -8.49
CA LEU A 373 -19.15 -4.61 -9.60
C LEU A 373 -19.23 -3.10 -9.30
N LYS A 374 -18.56 -2.70 -8.22
CA LYS A 374 -18.54 -1.35 -7.65
C LYS A 374 -17.19 -1.08 -6.98
N HIS A 375 -16.80 0.17 -6.90
CA HIS A 375 -15.69 0.68 -6.11
C HIS A 375 -16.13 0.89 -4.65
N THR A 376 -15.22 0.65 -3.72
CA THR A 376 -15.41 1.00 -2.30
C THR A 376 -14.84 2.39 -2.05
N LEU A 377 -15.61 3.30 -1.48
CA LEU A 377 -15.15 4.60 -1.03
C LEU A 377 -15.19 4.68 0.49
N ALA A 378 -14.05 4.90 1.11
CA ALA A 378 -13.94 5.17 2.53
C ALA A 378 -13.93 6.67 2.77
N HIS A 379 -14.91 7.16 3.53
CA HIS A 379 -14.99 8.55 4.00
C HIS A 379 -14.59 8.64 5.47
N TYR A 380 -13.77 9.65 5.81
CA TYR A 380 -13.27 9.82 7.17
C TYR A 380 -14.38 10.10 8.17
N THR A 381 -14.36 9.36 9.28
CA THR A 381 -15.06 9.71 10.52
C THR A 381 -14.14 9.46 11.72
N PRO A 382 -14.36 10.11 12.87
CA PRO A 382 -13.58 9.88 14.08
C PRO A 382 -13.63 8.43 14.60
N GLU A 383 -14.67 7.66 14.28
CA GLU A 383 -14.85 6.29 14.76
C GLU A 383 -14.27 5.22 13.80
N GLY A 384 -14.02 5.58 12.54
CA GLY A 384 -13.58 4.68 11.48
C GLY A 384 -14.08 5.11 10.09
N PRO A 385 -13.73 4.41 9.01
CA PRO A 385 -14.24 4.77 7.68
C PRO A 385 -15.75 4.51 7.58
N ARG A 386 -16.50 5.51 7.10
CA ARG A 386 -17.84 5.29 6.56
C ARG A 386 -17.71 4.86 5.10
N LEU A 387 -18.14 3.64 4.80
CA LEU A 387 -18.07 3.10 3.45
C LEU A 387 -19.28 3.55 2.60
N GLU A 388 -18.99 3.96 1.37
CA GLU A 388 -19.93 4.21 0.28
C GLU A 388 -19.49 3.37 -0.93
N TYR A 389 -20.41 3.05 -1.84
CA TYR A 389 -20.08 2.28 -3.04
C TYR A 389 -20.53 3.01 -4.30
N VAL A 390 -19.65 3.06 -5.29
CA VAL A 390 -19.92 3.69 -6.60
C VAL A 390 -19.79 2.63 -7.69
N PRO A 391 -20.74 2.52 -8.63
CA PRO A 391 -20.65 1.52 -9.70
C PRO A 391 -19.39 1.71 -10.53
N VAL A 392 -18.81 0.60 -11.00
CA VAL A 392 -17.69 0.65 -11.95
C VAL A 392 -18.19 1.25 -13.27
N ALA A 393 -17.48 2.26 -13.79
CA ALA A 393 -17.75 2.80 -15.11
C ALA A 393 -17.31 1.80 -16.19
N LEU A 394 -18.25 0.99 -16.69
CA LEU A 394 -17.97 0.05 -17.76
C LEU A 394 -17.68 0.80 -19.07
N GLY A 395 -16.51 0.49 -19.65
CA GLY A 395 -16.13 0.95 -20.97
C GLY A 395 -16.66 0.05 -22.08
N THR A 396 -15.86 -0.13 -23.12
CA THR A 396 -16.21 -0.94 -24.30
C THR A 396 -16.11 -2.45 -24.07
N PHE A 397 -15.64 -2.90 -22.90
CA PHE A 397 -15.43 -4.31 -22.59
C PHE A 397 -16.47 -4.80 -21.60
N GLU A 398 -17.11 -5.92 -21.92
CA GLU A 398 -18.00 -6.61 -21.00
C GLU A 398 -17.20 -7.33 -19.90
N PRO A 399 -17.68 -7.35 -18.64
CA PRO A 399 -17.07 -8.16 -17.59
C PRO A 399 -17.03 -9.64 -18.00
N GLN A 400 -15.84 -10.23 -17.97
CA GLN A 400 -15.62 -11.64 -18.26
C GLN A 400 -14.71 -12.26 -17.22
N GLU A 401 -14.86 -13.57 -17.00
CA GLU A 401 -13.94 -14.34 -16.18
C GLU A 401 -12.50 -14.17 -16.68
N ARG A 402 -11.57 -13.86 -15.77
CA ARG A 402 -10.16 -13.74 -16.11
C ARG A 402 -9.61 -15.13 -16.44
N LYS A 403 -9.19 -15.33 -17.68
CA LYS A 403 -8.46 -16.53 -18.12
C LYS A 403 -6.96 -16.25 -18.01
N TYR A 404 -6.22 -17.18 -17.41
CA TYR A 404 -4.79 -17.06 -17.16
C TYR A 404 -3.99 -18.17 -17.85
#